data_AF-A0A7K2DYX1-F1
#
_entry.id   AF-A0A7K2DYX1-F1
#
_cell.length_a   1.000
_cell.length_b   1.000
_cell.length_c   1.000
_cell.angle_alpha   90.00
_cell.angle_beta   90.00
_cell.angle_gamma   90.00
#
_symmetry.space_group_name_H-M   'P 1'
#
loop_
_entity.id
_entity.type
_entity.pdbx_description
1 polymer ?
#
loop_
_entity_poly.entity_id
_entity_poly.type
_entity_poly.pdbx_seq_one_letter_code
_entity_poly.pdbx_strand_id
1 'polypeptide(L)' 'MEPIQGEITNRVAQSDLVVFNLEDLWDNRPVTEFDIAPFLFQEMILREKDFRTAMKTHDWAQYTDHHVAVFCSVD' A
#
# COMPACT_ATOMS: atom_id res chain seq x y z
N MET A 1 -32.00 -15.89 -46.04
CA MET A 1 -31.31 -15.55 -44.80
C MET A 1 -30.69 -14.19 -45.02
N GLU A 2 -31.30 -13.13 -44.48
CA GLU A 2 -30.83 -11.77 -44.72
C GLU A 2 -29.47 -11.55 -44.03
N PRO A 3 -28.51 -10.85 -44.68
CA PRO A 3 -27.22 -10.57 -44.08
C PRO A 3 -27.40 -9.56 -42.94
N ILE A 4 -26.79 -9.85 -41.80
CA ILE A 4 -26.64 -8.90 -40.70
C ILE A 4 -25.93 -7.64 -41.21
N GLN A 5 -26.69 -6.56 -41.45
CA GLN A 5 -26.14 -5.25 -41.77
C GLN A 5 -25.71 -4.56 -40.48
N GLY A 6 -24.42 -4.63 -40.20
CA GLY A 6 -23.74 -3.93 -39.12
C GLY A 6 -22.29 -4.41 -39.09
N GLU A 7 -21.35 -3.52 -39.39
CA GLU A 7 -19.92 -3.81 -39.31
C GLU A 7 -19.57 -4.18 -37.86
N ILE A 8 -18.92 -5.32 -37.65
CA ILE A 8 -18.48 -5.75 -36.30
C ILE A 8 -17.35 -4.82 -35.88
N THR A 9 -17.66 -3.82 -35.04
CA THR A 9 -16.68 -2.88 -34.52
C THR A 9 -16.09 -3.34 -33.19
N ASN A 10 -14.76 -3.44 -33.13
CA ASN A 10 -14.04 -3.79 -31.92
C ASN A 10 -13.84 -2.55 -31.04
N ARG A 11 -14.80 -2.33 -30.12
CA ARG A 11 -14.81 -1.19 -29.21
C ARG A 11 -13.64 -1.17 -28.21
N VAL A 12 -13.01 -2.32 -27.93
CA VAL A 12 -11.81 -2.37 -27.07
C VAL A 12 -10.60 -1.78 -27.80
N ALA A 13 -10.44 -2.12 -29.08
CA ALA A 13 -9.38 -1.56 -29.93
C ALA A 13 -9.60 -0.07 -30.29
N GLN A 14 -10.85 0.41 -30.20
CA GLN A 14 -11.24 1.79 -30.50
C GLN A 14 -11.39 2.67 -29.25
N SER A 15 -11.17 2.12 -28.06
CA SER A 15 -11.27 2.88 -26.81
C SER A 15 -9.95 3.60 -26.53
N ASP A 16 -10.01 4.83 -26.03
CA ASP A 16 -8.88 5.61 -25.52
C ASP A 16 -8.32 5.04 -24.19
N LEU A 17 -8.18 3.71 -24.10
CA LEU A 17 -7.66 3.05 -22.91
C LEU A 17 -6.18 3.42 -22.76
N VAL A 18 -5.90 4.25 -21.76
CA VAL A 18 -4.54 4.50 -21.32
C VAL A 18 -4.07 3.28 -20.53
N VAL A 19 -3.02 2.63 -21.00
CA VAL A 19 -2.32 1.59 -20.25
C VAL A 19 -1.56 2.26 -19.12
N PHE A 20 -2.03 2.10 -17.89
CA PHE A 20 -1.40 2.64 -16.70
C PHE A 20 -0.65 1.54 -15.97
N ASN A 21 0.69 1.58 -16.01
CA ASN A 21 1.53 0.63 -15.30
C ASN A 21 1.82 1.16 -13.88
N LEU A 22 1.42 0.42 -12.86
CA LEU A 22 1.67 0.79 -11.46
C LEU A 22 3.14 0.61 -11.06
N GLU A 23 3.85 -0.31 -11.72
CA GLU A 23 5.26 -0.56 -11.46
C GLU A 23 6.13 0.66 -11.80
N ASP A 24 5.73 1.45 -12.80
CA ASP A 24 6.43 2.69 -13.18
C ASP A 24 6.39 3.75 -12.06
N LEU A 25 5.47 3.62 -11.10
CA LEU A 25 5.37 4.52 -9.93
C LEU A 25 6.28 4.07 -8.77
N TRP A 26 6.82 2.86 -8.83
CA TRP A 26 7.60 2.27 -7.74
C TRP A 26 9.07 2.69 -7.85
N ASP A 27 9.61 3.31 -6.81
CA ASP A 27 10.98 3.85 -6.79
C ASP A 27 12.05 2.82 -6.35
N ASN A 28 11.67 1.55 -6.20
CA ASN A 28 12.54 0.44 -5.78
C ASN A 28 13.25 0.63 -4.42
N ARG A 29 12.80 1.56 -3.59
CA ARG A 29 13.32 1.68 -2.22
C ARG A 29 12.92 0.48 -1.37
N PRO A 30 13.76 0.07 -0.41
CA PRO A 30 13.45 -1.04 0.48
C PRO A 30 12.17 -0.77 1.27
N VAL A 31 11.40 -1.84 1.49
CA VAL A 31 10.23 -1.80 2.37
C VAL A 31 10.63 -2.38 3.73
N THR A 32 10.33 -1.66 4.79
CA THR A 32 10.51 -2.13 6.17
C THR A 32 9.18 -2.24 6.87
N GLU A 33 8.93 -3.41 7.43
CA GLU A 33 7.75 -3.70 8.21
C GLU A 33 7.89 -3.12 9.62
N PHE A 34 6.88 -2.37 10.05
CA PHE A 34 6.80 -1.79 11.39
C PHE A 34 5.51 -2.25 12.06
N ASP A 35 5.66 -3.24 12.94
CA ASP A 35 4.56 -3.78 13.73
C ASP A 35 4.31 -2.89 14.95
N ILE A 36 3.07 -2.43 15.12
CA ILE A 36 2.67 -1.64 16.27
C ILE A 36 2.31 -2.49 17.50
N ALA A 37 2.07 -3.79 17.33
CA ALA A 37 1.63 -4.69 18.40
C ALA A 37 2.56 -4.66 19.64
N PRO A 38 3.91 -4.68 19.51
CA PRO A 38 4.80 -4.63 20.67
C PRO A 38 4.70 -3.34 21.50
N PHE A 39 4.12 -2.28 20.92
CA PHE A 39 3.92 -0.99 21.59
C PHE A 39 2.54 -0.87 22.25
N LEU A 40 1.67 -1.86 22.06
CA LEU A 40 0.38 -1.94 22.73
C LEU A 40 0.55 -2.58 24.11
N PHE A 41 -0.26 -2.14 25.07
CA PHE A 41 -0.32 -2.77 26.38
C PHE A 41 -0.88 -4.19 26.23
N GLN A 42 -0.09 -5.17 26.69
CA GLN A 42 -0.38 -6.59 26.51
C GLN A 42 -0.63 -6.98 25.05
N GLU A 43 0.01 -6.27 24.10
CA GLU A 43 -0.16 -6.50 22.66
C GLU A 43 -1.62 -6.41 22.19
N MET A 44 -2.50 -5.72 22.93
CA MET A 44 -3.95 -5.71 22.63
C MET A 44 -4.59 -4.33 22.83
N ILE A 45 -4.03 -3.47 23.69
CA ILE A 45 -4.67 -2.22 24.10
C ILE A 45 -3.74 -1.04 23.89
N LEU A 46 -4.18 -0.03 23.13
CA LEU A 46 -3.43 1.22 23.00
C LEU A 46 -3.55 2.07 24.27
N ARG A 47 -2.44 2.24 25.00
CA ARG A 47 -2.31 3.26 26.05
C ARG A 47 -1.54 4.46 25.52
N GLU A 48 -2.25 5.54 25.21
CA GLU A 48 -1.69 6.70 24.49
C GLU A 48 -0.37 7.23 25.09
N LYS A 49 -0.30 7.36 26.42
CA LYS A 49 0.88 7.90 27.10
C LYS A 49 2.13 7.04 26.89
N ASP A 50 1.98 5.72 27.00
CA ASP A 50 3.09 4.78 26.87
C ASP A 50 3.53 4.68 25.41
N PHE A 51 2.56 4.59 24.50
CA PHE A 51 2.80 4.54 23.06
C PHE A 51 3.54 5.80 22.57
N ARG A 52 3.05 7.00 22.95
CA ARG A 52 3.73 8.26 22.61
C ARG A 52 5.15 8.33 23.15
N THR A 53 5.38 7.76 24.34
CA THR A 53 6.73 7.71 24.91
C THR A 53 7.62 6.79 24.09
N ALA A 54 7.15 5.59 23.76
CA ALA A 54 7.87 4.63 22.93
C ALA A 54 8.20 5.18 21.53
N MET A 55 7.25 5.85 20.87
CA MET A 55 7.48 6.47 19.55
C MET A 55 8.52 7.60 19.58
N LYS A 56 8.65 8.31 20.71
CA LYS A 56 9.69 9.35 20.86
C LYS A 56 11.08 8.76 21.08
N THR A 57 11.17 7.58 21.69
CA THR A 57 12.43 6.89 21.96
C THR A 57 12.86 5.97 20.82
N HIS A 58 11.93 5.62 19.92
CA HIS A 58 12.20 4.78 18.77
C HIS A 58 13.16 5.49 17.79
N ASP A 59 14.20 4.79 17.35
CA ASP A 59 15.16 5.34 16.39
C ASP A 59 14.56 5.31 14.98
N TRP A 60 13.95 6.41 14.55
CA TRP A 60 13.40 6.53 13.19
C TRP A 60 14.45 6.68 12.10
N ALA A 61 15.69 7.04 12.46
CA ALA A 61 16.76 7.23 11.48
C ALA A 61 17.12 5.92 10.76
N GLN A 62 16.84 4.77 11.41
CA GLN A 62 17.04 3.44 10.83
C GLN A 62 16.17 3.17 9.57
N TYR A 63 15.14 3.99 9.32
CA TYR A 63 14.24 3.87 8.16
C TYR A 63 14.47 4.95 7.09
N THR A 64 15.61 5.66 7.14
CA THR A 64 15.94 6.67 6.14
C THR A 64 15.99 6.04 4.75
N ASP A 65 15.31 6.66 3.77
CA ASP A 65 15.17 6.17 2.39
C ASP A 65 14.43 4.83 2.23
N HIS A 66 13.66 4.42 3.23
CA HIS A 66 12.80 3.23 3.17
C HIS A 66 11.32 3.62 3.04
N HIS A 67 10.53 2.74 2.40
CA HIS A 67 9.09 2.72 2.58
C HIS A 67 8.77 1.95 3.86
N VAL A 68 7.98 2.53 4.77
CA VAL A 68 7.63 1.86 6.03
C VAL A 68 6.20 1.32 5.96
N ALA A 69 6.07 -0.01 5.98
CA ALA A 69 4.80 -0.71 6.04
C ALA A 69 4.36 -0.83 7.50
N VAL A 70 3.47 0.05 7.94
CA VAL A 70 2.92 0.03 9.30
C VAL A 70 1.75 -0.95 9.37
N PHE A 71 1.80 -1.88 10.32
CA PHE A 71 0.75 -2.88 10.52
C PHE A 71 0.63 -3.28 11.99
N CYS A 72 -0.38 -4.10 12.30
CA CYS A 72 -0.63 -4.63 13.63
C CYS A 72 -0.79 -6.15 13.50
N SER A 73 0.15 -6.93 14.03
CA SER A 73 0.12 -8.40 13.89
C SER A 73 -0.98 -9.11 14.70
N VAL A 74 -1.68 -8.36 15.55
CA VAL A 74 -2.67 -8.84 16.53
C VAL A 74 -4.08 -8.26 16.28
N ASP A 75 -4.30 -7.63 15.12
CA ASP A 75 -5.63 -7.25 14.61
C ASP A 75 -6.36 -8.47 14.02
#